data_AF-A0AAU6BRR0-F1
#
_entry.id   AF-A0AAU6BRR0-F1
#
_cell.length_a   1.000
_cell.length_b   1.000
_cell.length_c   1.000
_cell.angle_alpha   90.00
_cell.angle_beta   90.00
_cell.angle_gamma   90.00
#
_symmetry.space_group_name_H-M   'P 1'
#
loop_
_entity.id
_entity.type
_entity.pdbx_description
1 polymer ?
#
loop_
_entity_poly.entity_id
_entity_poly.type
_entity_poly.pdbx_seq_one_letter_code
_entity_poly.pdbx_strand_id
1 'polypeptide(L)'
;MSTGASDDDHITVSFATLHDLTAELEDILKQLNARLEDLYDRAEPVVLSWKGEAREVFVEKLDEWDRSAQDLQAAQKWLHAYVTTGHANYAAAHRAVLRGWGAA
;
A
#
# COMPACT_ATOMS: atom_id res chain seq x y z
N MET A 1 31.58 -19.38 -14.57
CA MET A 1 30.35 -18.60 -14.86
C MET A 1 29.35 -18.94 -13.77
N SER A 2 29.13 -18.06 -12.79
CA SER A 2 28.28 -18.34 -11.60
C SER A 2 27.37 -17.17 -11.20
N THR A 3 27.17 -16.19 -12.10
CA THR A 3 26.48 -14.94 -11.77
C THR A 3 24.95 -15.06 -11.75
N GLY A 4 24.37 -16.07 -12.42
CA GLY A 4 22.91 -16.16 -12.59
C GLY A 4 22.13 -16.53 -11.32
N ALA A 5 22.71 -17.28 -10.39
CA ALA A 5 22.01 -17.68 -9.17
C ALA A 5 21.92 -16.55 -8.12
N SER A 6 22.93 -15.68 -8.06
CA SER A 6 22.97 -14.57 -7.10
C SER A 6 22.01 -13.42 -7.47
N ASP A 7 21.84 -13.15 -8.77
CA ASP A 7 20.88 -12.14 -9.23
C ASP A 7 19.43 -12.60 -9.02
N ASP A 8 19.15 -13.90 -9.18
CA ASP A 8 17.83 -14.50 -8.97
C ASP A 8 17.38 -14.43 -7.50
N ASP A 9 18.33 -14.70 -6.59
CA ASP A 9 18.11 -14.61 -5.15
C ASP A 9 17.87 -13.14 -4.71
N HIS A 10 18.67 -12.20 -5.22
CA HIS A 10 18.51 -10.77 -4.93
C HIS A 10 17.17 -10.21 -5.43
N ILE A 11 16.72 -10.61 -6.62
CA ILE A 11 15.43 -10.18 -7.17
C ILE A 11 14.27 -10.78 -6.35
N THR A 12 14.37 -12.03 -5.94
CA THR A 12 13.36 -12.69 -5.10
C THR A 12 13.22 -12.02 -3.73
N VAL A 13 14.35 -11.69 -3.08
CA VAL A 13 14.37 -10.95 -1.81
C VAL A 13 13.76 -9.55 -1.96
N SER A 14 14.04 -8.86 -3.07
CA SER A 14 13.44 -7.55 -3.38
C SER A 14 11.91 -7.61 -3.48
N PHE A 15 11.36 -8.63 -4.17
CA PHE A 15 9.91 -8.82 -4.24
C PHE A 15 9.26 -9.17 -2.90
N ALA A 16 9.91 -10.00 -2.09
CA ALA A 16 9.43 -10.29 -0.74
C ALA A 16 9.38 -9.01 0.11
N THR A 17 10.43 -8.18 0.03
CA THR A 17 10.49 -6.90 0.74
C THR A 17 9.37 -5.94 0.30
N LEU A 18 9.08 -5.87 -1.01
CA LEU A 18 7.99 -5.05 -1.54
C LEU A 18 6.60 -5.58 -1.12
N HIS A 19 6.44 -6.89 -1.02
CA HIS A 19 5.22 -7.50 -0.52
C HIS A 19 4.97 -7.15 0.95
N ASP A 20 6.01 -7.28 1.79
CA ASP A 20 5.94 -6.94 3.22
C ASP A 20 5.62 -5.46 3.43
N LEU A 21 6.26 -4.56 2.67
CA LEU A 21 5.94 -3.13 2.65
C LEU A 21 4.47 -2.85 2.27
N THR A 22 3.93 -3.61 1.31
CA THR A 22 2.52 -3.48 0.91
C THR A 22 1.58 -3.86 2.04
N ALA A 23 1.90 -4.94 2.76
CA ALA A 23 1.12 -5.41 3.90
C ALA A 23 1.19 -4.44 5.09
N GLU A 24 2.38 -3.87 5.36
CA GLU A 24 2.57 -2.86 6.39
C GLU A 24 1.77 -1.58 6.09
N LEU A 25 1.80 -1.11 4.83
CA LEU A 25 0.99 0.03 4.37
C LEU A 25 -0.51 -0.21 4.56
N GLU A 26 -0.99 -1.43 4.27
CA GLU A 26 -2.40 -1.80 4.49
C GLU A 26 -2.77 -1.73 5.98
N ASP A 27 -1.89 -2.22 6.87
CA ASP A 27 -2.12 -2.20 8.31
C ASP A 27 -2.13 -0.76 8.85
N ILE A 28 -1.18 0.08 8.42
CA ILE A 28 -1.13 1.50 8.77
C ILE A 28 -2.45 2.19 8.35
N LEU A 29 -2.94 1.94 7.13
CA LEU A 29 -4.20 2.49 6.65
C LEU A 29 -5.39 2.06 7.51
N LYS A 30 -5.47 0.79 7.90
CA LYS A 30 -6.50 0.28 8.81
C LYS A 30 -6.45 0.98 10.18
N GLN A 31 -5.26 1.09 10.75
CA GLN A 31 -5.06 1.76 12.04
C GLN A 31 -5.43 3.25 11.98
N LEU A 32 -5.09 3.92 10.89
CA LEU A 32 -5.40 5.33 10.69
C LEU A 32 -6.92 5.57 10.59
N ASN A 33 -7.63 4.75 9.81
CA ASN A 33 -9.09 4.85 9.71
C ASN A 33 -9.77 4.59 11.06
N ALA A 34 -9.34 3.56 11.79
CA ALA A 34 -9.88 3.27 13.12
C ALA A 34 -9.69 4.44 14.10
N ARG A 35 -8.52 5.10 14.07
CA ARG A 35 -8.26 6.29 14.91
C ARG A 35 -9.14 7.48 14.53
N LEU A 36 -9.46 7.65 13.25
CA LEU A 36 -10.38 8.71 12.81
C LEU A 36 -11.81 8.42 13.26
N GLU A 37 -12.29 7.18 13.10
CA GLU A 37 -13.61 6.76 13.60
C GLU A 37 -13.71 7.01 15.10
N ASP A 38 -12.70 6.59 15.87
CA ASP A 38 -12.61 6.86 17.32
C ASP A 38 -12.64 8.36 17.65
N LEU A 39 -11.96 9.18 16.84
CA LEU A 39 -11.96 10.63 17.01
C LEU A 39 -13.35 11.21 16.71
N TYR A 40 -13.99 10.75 15.63
CA TYR A 40 -15.32 11.19 15.24
C TYR A 40 -16.35 10.85 16.32
N ASP A 41 -16.38 9.61 16.80
CA ASP A 41 -17.31 9.16 17.84
C ASP A 41 -17.17 9.96 19.14
N ARG A 42 -15.95 10.36 19.50
CA ARG A 42 -15.69 11.21 20.68
C ARG A 42 -16.00 12.68 20.43
N ALA A 43 -15.78 13.16 19.21
CA ALA A 43 -15.97 14.56 18.85
C ALA A 43 -17.43 14.87 18.52
N GLU A 44 -18.21 13.93 17.99
CA GLU A 44 -19.61 14.11 17.56
C GLU A 44 -20.48 14.78 18.64
N PRO A 45 -20.50 14.33 19.91
CA PRO A 45 -21.30 14.98 20.96
C PRO A 45 -20.92 16.45 21.19
N VAL A 46 -19.64 16.77 21.00
CA VAL A 46 -19.06 18.10 21.22
C VAL A 46 -19.27 18.99 19.99
N VAL A 47 -19.12 18.44 18.79
CA VAL A 47 -19.35 19.11 17.51
C VAL A 47 -20.82 19.50 17.35
N LEU A 48 -21.76 18.70 17.85
CA LEU A 48 -23.19 19.07 17.90
C LEU A 48 -23.46 20.31 18.75
N SER A 49 -22.59 20.61 19.74
CA SER A 49 -22.67 21.82 20.55
C SER A 49 -21.98 23.04 19.90
N TRP A 50 -21.09 22.82 18.91
CA TRP A 50 -20.37 23.88 18.22
C TRP A 50 -21.27 24.60 17.22
N LYS A 51 -21.25 25.93 17.26
CA LYS A 51 -21.93 26.79 16.30
C LYS A 51 -20.92 27.63 15.53
N GLY A 52 -21.18 27.86 14.24
CA GLY A 52 -20.37 28.73 13.39
C GLY A 52 -19.02 28.13 12.99
N GLU A 53 -17.97 28.95 13.05
CA GLU A 53 -16.62 28.71 12.52
C GLU A 53 -15.98 27.39 13.01
N ALA A 54 -16.16 27.02 14.28
CA ALA A 54 -15.57 25.80 14.83
C ALA A 54 -16.09 24.52 14.15
N ARG A 55 -17.36 24.52 13.73
CA ARG A 55 -17.95 23.40 12.98
C ARG A 55 -17.43 23.36 11.55
N GLU A 56 -17.26 24.52 10.92
CA GLU A 56 -16.75 24.64 9.54
C GLU A 56 -15.30 24.14 9.46
N VAL A 57 -14.44 24.56 10.40
CA VAL A 57 -13.04 24.09 10.48
C VAL A 57 -12.96 22.58 10.73
N PHE A 58 -13.85 22.03 11.57
CA PHE A 58 -13.87 20.59 11.79
C PHE A 58 -14.22 19.81 10.52
N VAL A 59 -15.21 20.26 9.75
CA VAL A 59 -15.56 19.65 8.47
C VAL A 59 -14.42 19.77 7.46
N GLU A 60 -13.76 20.93 7.37
CA GLU A 60 -12.59 21.10 6.51
C GLU A 60 -11.47 20.10 6.85
N LYS A 61 -11.23 19.86 8.14
CA LYS A 61 -10.24 18.89 8.59
C LYS A 61 -10.63 17.44 8.32
N LEU A 62 -11.93 17.12 8.37
CA LEU A 62 -12.43 15.82 7.94
C LEU A 62 -12.23 15.61 6.43
N ASP A 63 -12.50 16.62 5.61
CA ASP A 63 -12.30 16.54 4.15
C ASP A 63 -10.80 16.41 3.79
N GLU A 64 -9.91 17.12 4.48
CA GLU A 64 -8.47 17.02 4.31
C GLU A 64 -7.96 15.60 4.65
N TRP A 65 -8.51 15.03 5.71
CA TRP A 65 -8.20 13.66 6.10
C TRP A 65 -8.67 12.63 5.08
N ASP A 66 -9.93 12.70 4.64
CA ASP A 66 -10.49 11.77 3.66
C ASP A 66 -9.67 11.78 2.36
N ARG A 67 -9.26 12.96 1.89
CA ARG A 67 -8.37 13.09 0.74
C ARG A 67 -7.02 12.40 0.95
N SER A 68 -6.40 12.59 2.12
CA SER A 68 -5.10 11.98 2.45
C SER A 68 -5.20 10.45 2.54
N ALA A 69 -6.31 9.93 3.08
CA ALA A 69 -6.57 8.49 3.13
C ALA A 69 -6.76 7.90 1.73
N GLN A 70 -7.48 8.59 0.85
CA GLN A 70 -7.66 8.18 -0.55
C GLN A 70 -6.33 8.16 -1.32
N ASP A 71 -5.46 9.15 -1.11
CA ASP A 71 -4.13 9.20 -1.74
C ASP A 71 -3.25 8.02 -1.29
N LEU A 72 -3.26 7.69 0.00
CA LEU A 72 -2.54 6.52 0.53
C LEU A 72 -3.08 5.21 -0.05
N GLN A 73 -4.40 5.06 -0.16
CA GLN A 73 -5.02 3.89 -0.80
C GLN A 73 -4.65 3.79 -2.30
N ALA A 74 -4.60 4.91 -3.01
CA ALA A 74 -4.18 4.95 -4.41
C ALA A 74 -2.72 4.51 -4.56
N ALA A 75 -1.83 5.01 -3.68
CA ALA A 75 -0.42 4.61 -3.65
C ALA A 75 -0.27 3.11 -3.36
N GLN A 76 -1.01 2.55 -2.40
CA GLN A 76 -1.01 1.13 -2.10
C GLN A 76 -1.45 0.29 -3.31
N LYS A 77 -2.55 0.67 -3.98
CA LYS A 77 -3.03 -0.02 -5.19
C LYS A 77 -1.99 0.00 -6.31
N TRP A 78 -1.35 1.15 -6.51
CA TRP A 78 -0.28 1.30 -7.50
C TRP A 78 0.92 0.39 -7.19
N LEU A 79 1.38 0.39 -5.93
CA LEU A 79 2.49 -0.46 -5.47
C LEU A 79 2.16 -1.94 -5.64
N HIS A 80 0.96 -2.37 -5.21
CA HIS A 80 0.51 -3.75 -5.32
C HIS A 80 0.44 -4.22 -6.78
N ALA A 81 -0.09 -3.38 -7.68
CA ALA A 81 -0.13 -3.68 -9.11
C ALA A 81 1.29 -3.81 -9.70
N TYR A 82 2.21 -2.93 -9.30
CA TYR A 82 3.60 -2.96 -9.74
C TYR A 82 4.31 -4.25 -9.30
N VAL A 83 4.18 -4.63 -8.02
CA VAL A 83 4.77 -5.86 -7.47
C VAL A 83 4.21 -7.10 -8.17
N THR A 84 2.89 -7.19 -8.32
CA THR A 84 2.24 -8.36 -8.92
C THR A 84 2.63 -8.51 -10.39
N THR A 85 2.67 -7.41 -11.14
CA THR A 85 3.06 -7.40 -12.56
C THR A 85 4.55 -7.72 -12.72
N GLY A 86 5.41 -7.12 -11.89
CA GLY A 86 6.85 -7.37 -11.90
C GLY A 86 7.18 -8.83 -11.60
N HIS A 87 6.56 -9.40 -10.57
CA HIS A 87 6.74 -10.80 -10.19
C HIS A 87 6.27 -11.75 -11.31
N ALA A 88 5.09 -11.50 -11.89
CA ALA A 88 4.56 -12.33 -12.97
C ALA A 88 5.46 -12.32 -14.21
N ASN A 89 5.95 -11.14 -14.61
CA ASN A 89 6.86 -10.99 -15.74
C ASN A 89 8.21 -11.67 -15.48
N TYR A 90 8.76 -11.51 -14.27
CA TYR A 90 10.01 -12.15 -13.89
C TYR A 90 9.89 -13.68 -13.89
N ALA A 91 8.85 -14.22 -13.24
CA ALA A 91 8.61 -15.66 -13.21
C ALA A 91 8.40 -16.25 -14.61
N ALA A 92 7.71 -15.52 -15.50
CA ALA A 92 7.53 -15.93 -16.89
C ALA A 92 8.86 -15.97 -17.65
N ALA A 93 9.70 -14.93 -17.51
CA ALA A 93 11.02 -14.85 -18.11
C ALA A 93 11.97 -15.93 -17.57
N HIS A 94 12.03 -16.11 -16.25
CA HIS A 94 12.83 -17.15 -15.60
C HIS A 94 12.44 -18.55 -16.10
N ARG A 95 11.13 -18.87 -16.14
CA ARG A 95 10.66 -20.15 -16.71
C ARG A 95 11.01 -20.29 -18.19
N ALA A 96 10.99 -19.21 -18.97
CA ALA A 96 11.37 -19.24 -20.38
C ALA A 96 12.88 -19.54 -20.54
N VAL A 97 13.73 -18.97 -19.67
CA VAL A 97 15.17 -19.29 -19.63
C VAL A 97 15.40 -20.76 -19.28
N LEU A 98 14.76 -21.27 -18.22
CA LEU A 98 14.89 -22.69 -17.85
C LEU A 98 14.42 -23.63 -18.98
N ARG A 99 13.31 -23.30 -19.66
CA ARG A 99 12.85 -24.07 -20.83
C ARG A 99 13.82 -23.99 -22.01
N GLY A 100 14.40 -22.82 -22.27
CA GLY A 100 15.37 -22.62 -23.36
C GLY A 100 16.67 -23.40 -23.15
N TRP A 101 17.02 -23.71 -21.90
CA TRP A 101 18.22 -24.47 -21.54
C TRP A 101 17.93 -25.98 -21.33
N GLY A 102 16.65 -26.36 -21.25
CA GLY A 102 16.18 -27.76 -21.19
C GLY A 102 15.72 -28.33 -22.52
N ALA A 103 15.74 -27.55 -23.60
CA ALA A 103 15.53 -28.03 -24.97
C ALA A 103 16.88 -28.43 -25.58
N ALA A 104 17.33 -29.63 -25.23
CA ALA A 104 18.29 -30.43 -25.99
C ALA A 104 17.61 -31.75 -26.37
#